data_AF-A0A9D1VGM6-F1
#
_entry.id   AF-A0A9D1VGM6-F1
#
_cell.length_a   1.000
_cell.length_b   1.000
_cell.length_c   1.000
_cell.angle_alpha   90.00
_cell.angle_beta   90.00
_cell.angle_gamma   90.00
#
_symmetry.space_group_name_H-M   'P 1'
#
loop_
_entity.id
_entity.type
_entity.pdbx_description
1 polymer ?
#
loop_
_entity_poly.entity_id
_entity_poly.type
_entity_poly.pdbx_seq_one_letter_code
_entity_poly.pdbx_strand_id
1 'polypeptide(L)'
;MSEDLMAYKALSVDAQKQARVDFMNFYIRQLRSDNLEVISAKADDEDMANINHLLEENQYLTIDKLVELAEQMVSSQFDAILNSLDIKYHDDGTASSSWNDWMEKIHQGLPVED
;
A
#
# COMPACT_ATOMS: atom_id res chain seq x y z
N MET A 1 -14.44 -20.18 13.27
CA MET A 1 -14.23 -18.81 13.79
C MET A 1 -14.51 -17.91 12.61
N SER A 2 -15.45 -16.97 12.73
CA SER A 2 -15.74 -16.06 11.64
C SER A 2 -14.53 -15.17 11.45
N GLU A 3 -13.87 -15.27 10.29
CA GLU A 3 -12.84 -14.31 9.90
C GLU A 3 -13.57 -12.98 9.66
N ASP A 4 -13.64 -12.14 10.69
CA ASP A 4 -14.25 -10.81 10.58
C ASP A 4 -13.28 -9.92 9.80
N LEU A 5 -13.55 -9.84 8.50
CA LEU A 5 -12.78 -9.06 7.55
C LEU A 5 -13.24 -7.61 7.61
N MET A 6 -12.41 -6.76 8.20
CA MET A 6 -12.70 -5.36 8.45
C MET A 6 -12.05 -4.46 7.41
N ALA A 7 -12.63 -3.27 7.19
CA ALA A 7 -11.98 -2.22 6.41
C ALA A 7 -10.81 -1.62 7.21
N TYR A 8 -9.81 -1.07 6.53
CA TYR A 8 -8.64 -0.45 7.17
C TYR A 8 -9.01 0.53 8.29
N LYS A 9 -10.00 1.40 8.07
CA LYS A 9 -10.50 2.36 9.08
C LYS A 9 -11.17 1.74 10.31
N ALA A 10 -11.61 0.49 10.23
CA ALA A 10 -12.24 -0.24 11.33
C ALA A 10 -11.24 -1.02 12.18
N LEU A 11 -9.98 -1.13 11.74
CA LEU A 11 -8.89 -1.77 12.49
C LEU A 11 -8.45 -0.92 13.70
N SER A 12 -7.90 -1.60 14.69
CA SER A 12 -7.20 -0.96 15.81
C SER A 12 -5.93 -0.22 15.35
N VAL A 13 -5.43 0.73 16.13
CA VAL A 13 -4.24 1.54 15.78
C VAL A 13 -3.01 0.66 15.48
N ASP A 14 -2.77 -0.37 16.28
CA ASP A 14 -1.68 -1.34 16.06
C ASP A 14 -1.86 -2.13 14.75
N ALA A 15 -3.08 -2.56 14.45
CA ALA A 15 -3.40 -3.30 13.22
C ALA A 15 -3.31 -2.41 11.97
N GLN A 16 -3.75 -1.14 12.06
CA GLN A 16 -3.54 -0.16 11.00
C GLN A 16 -2.07 0.06 10.73
N LYS A 17 -1.26 0.20 11.79
CA LYS A 17 0.19 0.34 11.65
C LYS A 17 0.79 -0.89 10.97
N GLN A 18 0.41 -2.10 11.37
CA GLN A 18 0.89 -3.32 10.76
C GLN A 18 0.54 -3.41 9.27
N ALA A 19 -0.73 -3.16 8.91
CA ALA A 19 -1.20 -3.11 7.53
C ALA A 19 -0.43 -2.06 6.70
N ARG A 20 -0.17 -0.89 7.31
CA ARG A 20 0.57 0.20 6.67
C ARG A 20 2.01 -0.17 6.39
N VAL A 21 2.72 -0.71 7.38
CA VAL A 21 4.12 -1.14 7.24
C VAL A 21 4.24 -2.26 6.20
N ASP A 22 3.30 -3.21 6.19
CA ASP A 22 3.25 -4.29 5.20
C ASP A 22 3.04 -3.75 3.78
N PHE A 23 2.09 -2.82 3.61
CA PHE A 23 1.86 -2.15 2.34
C PHE A 23 3.02 -1.28 1.88
N MET A 24 3.65 -0.52 2.78
CA MET A 24 4.85 0.28 2.46
C MET A 24 5.98 -0.61 1.94
N ASN A 25 6.21 -1.76 2.57
CA ASN A 25 7.20 -2.73 2.10
C ASN A 25 6.89 -3.23 0.68
N PHE A 26 5.62 -3.51 0.40
CA PHE A 26 5.17 -3.89 -0.94
C PHE A 26 5.37 -2.75 -1.94
N TYR A 27 4.89 -1.54 -1.62
CA TYR A 27 4.96 -0.35 -2.47
C TYR A 27 6.39 -0.02 -2.87
N ILE A 28 7.33 0.00 -1.92
CA ILE A 28 8.75 0.30 -2.19
C ILE A 28 9.37 -0.75 -3.11
N ARG A 29 8.97 -2.03 -2.99
CA ARG A 29 9.42 -3.09 -3.89
C ARG A 29 8.86 -2.91 -5.31
N GLN A 30 7.59 -2.51 -5.43
CA GLN A 30 6.97 -2.22 -6.72
C GLN A 30 7.59 -1.00 -7.38
N LEU A 31 7.85 0.08 -6.63
CA LEU A 31 8.58 1.26 -7.10
C LEU A 31 9.94 0.88 -7.67
N ARG A 32 10.71 0.04 -6.95
CA ARG A 32 12.01 -0.45 -7.44
C ARG A 32 11.93 -1.37 -8.66
N SER A 33 10.79 -2.02 -8.85
CA SER A 33 10.54 -2.93 -9.95
C SER A 33 9.84 -2.25 -11.12
N ASP A 34 9.61 -0.93 -11.05
CA ASP A 34 8.89 -0.12 -12.04
C ASP A 34 7.46 -0.62 -12.31
N ASN A 35 6.82 -1.25 -11.31
CA ASN A 35 5.50 -1.89 -11.43
C ASN A 35 4.39 -1.12 -10.66
N LEU A 36 4.50 0.22 -10.60
CA LEU A 36 3.53 1.06 -9.88
C LEU A 36 2.25 1.39 -10.67
N GLU A 37 2.17 1.01 -11.95
CA GLU A 37 1.05 1.36 -12.84
C GLU A 37 -0.33 1.05 -12.25
N VAL A 38 -0.44 -0.08 -11.55
CA VAL A 38 -1.68 -0.52 -10.88
C VAL A 38 -2.06 0.39 -9.72
N ILE A 39 -1.06 0.79 -8.94
CA ILE A 39 -1.28 1.59 -7.75
C ILE A 39 -1.64 3.01 -8.17
N SER A 40 -1.02 3.55 -9.23
CA SER A 40 -1.40 4.84 -9.83
C SER A 40 -2.81 4.86 -10.39
N ALA A 41 -3.38 3.72 -10.79
CA ALA A 41 -4.76 3.67 -11.24
C ALA A 41 -5.80 3.73 -10.09
N LYS A 42 -5.38 3.56 -8.83
CA LYS A 42 -6.27 3.47 -7.66
C LYS A 42 -6.01 4.52 -6.58
N ALA A 43 -4.76 4.98 -6.47
CA ALA A 43 -4.36 6.01 -5.53
C ALA A 43 -4.44 7.40 -6.17
N ASP A 44 -4.45 8.43 -5.34
CA ASP A 44 -4.36 9.80 -5.80
C ASP A 44 -2.94 10.10 -6.33
N ASP A 45 -2.86 10.76 -7.49
CA ASP A 45 -1.61 11.13 -8.13
C ASP A 45 -0.75 12.02 -7.22
N GLU A 46 -1.36 12.92 -6.43
CA GLU A 46 -0.63 13.83 -5.53
C GLU A 46 -0.02 13.08 -4.34
N ASP A 47 -0.78 12.17 -3.74
CA ASP A 47 -0.30 11.32 -2.64
C ASP A 47 0.86 10.44 -3.12
N MET A 48 0.69 9.79 -4.28
CA MET A 48 1.75 8.97 -4.88
C MET A 48 2.97 9.76 -5.30
N ALA A 49 2.80 10.94 -5.90
CA ALA A 49 3.93 11.78 -6.30
C ALA A 49 4.76 12.20 -5.08
N ASN A 50 4.12 12.56 -3.97
CA ASN A 50 4.82 12.89 -2.73
C ASN A 50 5.57 11.69 -2.15
N ILE A 51 4.94 10.51 -2.13
CA ILE A 51 5.57 9.27 -1.67
C ILE A 51 6.75 8.91 -2.58
N ASN A 52 6.55 8.89 -3.90
CA ASN A 52 7.57 8.52 -4.89
C ASN A 52 8.76 9.46 -4.81
N HIS A 53 8.52 10.77 -4.78
CA HIS A 53 9.58 11.76 -4.66
C HIS A 53 10.46 11.48 -3.44
N LEU A 54 9.86 11.29 -2.27
CA LEU A 54 10.57 11.00 -1.04
C LEU A 54 11.33 9.66 -1.10
N LEU A 55 10.73 8.61 -1.64
CA LEU A 55 11.36 7.30 -1.77
C LEU A 55 12.51 7.31 -2.79
N GLU A 56 12.37 8.04 -3.89
CA GLU A 56 13.37 8.20 -4.94
C GLU A 56 14.55 9.06 -4.47
N GLU A 57 14.28 10.16 -3.75
CA GLU A 57 15.33 10.97 -3.11
C GLU A 57 16.17 10.13 -2.13
N ASN A 58 15.52 9.19 -1.45
CA ASN A 58 16.14 8.32 -0.46
C ASN A 58 16.45 6.90 -0.99
N GLN A 59 16.44 6.68 -2.32
CA GLN A 59 16.55 5.34 -2.92
C GLN A 59 17.85 4.58 -2.56
N TYR A 60 18.88 5.32 -2.15
CA TYR A 60 20.15 4.79 -1.66
C TYR A 60 20.03 4.04 -0.31
N LEU A 61 18.94 4.26 0.43
CA LEU A 61 18.65 3.56 1.68
C LEU A 61 18.14 2.13 1.44
N THR A 62 18.18 1.33 2.50
CA THR A 62 17.53 0.00 2.49
C THR A 62 16.01 0.15 2.56
N ILE A 63 15.27 -0.87 2.11
CA ILE A 63 13.80 -0.87 2.16
C ILE A 63 13.31 -0.62 3.60
N ASP A 64 13.92 -1.26 4.59
CA ASP A 64 13.60 -1.07 6.01
C ASP A 64 13.72 0.41 6.44
N LYS A 65 14.84 1.07 6.06
CA LYS A 65 15.06 2.50 6.35
C LYS A 65 14.09 3.42 5.60
N LEU A 66 13.74 3.05 4.36
CA LEU A 66 12.74 3.77 3.58
C LEU A 66 11.35 3.65 4.20
N VAL A 67 10.99 2.47 4.70
CA VAL A 67 9.72 2.26 5.42
C VAL A 67 9.69 3.10 6.70
N GLU A 68 10.75 3.09 7.50
CA GLU A 68 10.83 3.94 8.71
C GLU A 68 10.67 5.43 8.38
N LEU A 69 11.37 5.90 7.35
CA LEU A 69 11.32 7.30 6.91
C LEU A 69 9.94 7.66 6.33
N ALA A 70 9.37 6.78 5.52
CA ALA A 70 8.04 6.93 4.95
C ALA A 70 6.95 6.91 6.02
N GLU A 71 7.09 6.06 7.05
CA GLU A 71 6.17 6.03 8.18
C GLU A 71 6.18 7.37 8.95
N GLN A 72 7.34 8.01 9.07
CA GLN A 72 7.45 9.30 9.77
C GLN A 72 6.99 10.50 8.92
N MET A 73 7.25 10.47 7.61
CA MET A 73 7.03 11.63 6.74
C MET A 73 5.73 11.57 5.94
N VAL A 74 5.35 10.39 5.45
CA VAL A 74 4.25 10.20 4.50
C VAL A 74 3.24 9.13 4.92
N SER A 75 3.19 8.79 6.21
CA SER A 75 2.26 7.77 6.72
C SER A 75 0.80 8.09 6.38
N SER A 76 0.39 9.34 6.53
CA SER A 76 -0.97 9.80 6.23
C SER A 76 -1.36 9.59 4.77
N GLN A 77 -0.43 9.73 3.83
CA GLN A 77 -0.65 9.45 2.41
C GLN A 77 -0.85 7.94 2.20
N PHE A 78 -0.03 7.11 2.85
CA PHE A 78 -0.24 5.67 2.83
C PHE A 78 -1.59 5.25 3.43
N ASP A 79 -2.05 5.91 4.51
CA ASP A 79 -3.40 5.71 5.04
C ASP A 79 -4.49 6.06 4.04
N ALA A 80 -4.34 7.18 3.33
CA ALA A 80 -5.29 7.63 2.33
C ALA A 80 -5.39 6.63 1.16
N ILE A 81 -4.23 6.13 0.70
CA ILE A 81 -4.15 5.07 -0.29
C ILE A 81 -4.85 3.81 0.23
N LEU A 82 -4.43 3.29 1.38
CA LEU A 82 -4.99 2.07 1.99
C LEU A 82 -6.50 2.14 2.20
N ASN A 83 -7.00 3.32 2.54
CA ASN A 83 -8.43 3.57 2.67
C ASN A 83 -9.17 3.67 1.33
N SER A 84 -8.47 4.01 0.25
CA SER A 84 -9.01 4.02 -1.12
C SER A 84 -8.97 2.62 -1.75
N LEU A 85 -8.11 1.73 -1.25
CA LEU A 85 -8.07 0.33 -1.68
C LEU A 85 -9.27 -0.44 -1.10
N ASP A 86 -9.97 -1.19 -1.94
CA ASP A 86 -11.05 -2.09 -1.52
C ASP A 86 -10.49 -3.42 -0.96
N ILE A 87 -9.54 -3.33 -0.02
CA ILE A 87 -8.96 -4.50 0.65
C ILE A 87 -9.57 -4.63 2.04
N LYS A 88 -9.86 -5.88 2.40
CA LYS A 88 -10.23 -6.24 3.77
C LYS A 88 -9.01 -6.75 4.53
N TYR A 89 -9.04 -6.54 5.83
CA TYR A 89 -7.97 -6.92 6.75
C TYR A 89 -8.53 -7.77 7.88
N HIS A 90 -7.68 -8.61 8.43
CA HIS A 90 -7.95 -9.33 9.67
C HIS A 90 -7.76 -8.40 10.87
N ASP A 91 -8.28 -8.79 12.04
CA ASP A 91 -8.19 -8.02 13.29
C ASP A 91 -6.74 -7.67 13.69
N ASP A 92 -5.78 -8.51 13.29
CA ASP A 92 -4.35 -8.31 13.52
C ASP A 92 -3.67 -7.34 12.53
N GLY A 93 -4.40 -6.89 11.49
CA GLY A 93 -3.87 -5.99 10.46
C GLY A 93 -3.28 -6.69 9.23
N THR A 94 -3.29 -8.03 9.18
CA THR A 94 -2.92 -8.76 7.96
C THR A 94 -3.96 -8.53 6.87
N ALA A 95 -3.53 -8.24 5.64
CA ALA A 95 -4.41 -8.15 4.49
C ALA A 95 -5.03 -9.52 4.18
N SER A 96 -6.33 -9.54 3.86
CA SER A 96 -7.08 -10.77 3.52
C SER A 96 -6.55 -11.45 2.25
N SER A 97 -5.84 -10.71 1.40
CA SER A 97 -5.19 -11.22 0.19
C SER A 97 -3.78 -10.68 0.13
N SER A 98 -2.86 -11.45 -0.44
CA SER A 98 -1.50 -10.96 -0.69
C SER A 98 -1.55 -9.80 -1.68
N TRP A 99 -0.71 -8.79 -1.45
CA TRP A 99 -0.62 -7.61 -2.33
C TRP A 99 -0.37 -7.96 -3.79
N ASN A 100 0.35 -9.05 -4.06
CA ASN A 100 0.57 -9.54 -5.42
C ASN A 100 -0.72 -10.03 -6.09
N ASP A 101 -1.53 -10.82 -5.38
CA ASP A 101 -2.84 -11.29 -5.87
C ASP A 101 -3.82 -10.12 -6.06
N TRP A 102 -3.79 -9.15 -5.14
CA TRP A 102 -4.55 -7.92 -5.28
C TRP A 102 -4.14 -7.11 -6.53
N MET A 103 -2.82 -6.99 -6.76
CA MET A 103 -2.28 -6.29 -7.92
C MET A 103 -2.67 -7.00 -9.23
N GLU A 104 -2.53 -8.33 -9.29
CA GLU A 104 -2.95 -9.15 -10.43
C GLU A 104 -4.46 -9.02 -10.71
N LYS A 105 -5.31 -8.99 -9.67
CA LYS A 105 -6.75 -8.76 -9.81
C LYS A 105 -7.08 -7.41 -10.43
N ILE A 106 -6.34 -6.36 -10.06
CA ILE A 106 -6.55 -5.04 -10.67
C ILE A 106 -6.07 -5.03 -12.11
N HIS A 107 -4.91 -5.63 -12.40
CA HIS A 107 -4.45 -5.81 -13.78
C HIS A 107 -5.49 -6.54 -14.66
N GLN A 108 -6.12 -7.60 -14.12
CA GLN A 108 -7.14 -8.37 -14.86
C GLN A 108 -8.51 -7.68 -14.92
N GLY A 109 -8.82 -6.83 -13.94
CA GLY A 109 -10.08 -6.08 -13.86
C GLY A 109 -10.08 -4.76 -14.64
N LEU A 110 -8.91 -4.28 -15.06
CA LEU A 110 -8.81 -3.20 -16.06
C LEU A 110 -9.25 -3.78 -17.41
N PRO A 111 -10.24 -3.19 -18.10
CA PRO A 111 -10.51 -3.59 -19.48
C PRO A 111 -9.23 -3.36 -20.28
N VAL A 112 -8.70 -4.43 -20.88
CA VAL A 112 -7.78 -4.30 -22.01
C VAL A 112 -8.51 -3.43 -23.03
N GLU A 113 -8.05 -2.20 -23.24
CA GLU A 113 -8.44 -1.43 -24.42
C GLU A 113 -7.94 -2.22 -25.64
N ASP A 114 -8.89 -2.76 -26.42
CA ASP A 114 -8.69 -3.34 -27.76
C ASP A 114 -8.67 -2.22 -28.81
#